data_AF-A0A2S9GJW2-F1
#
_entry.id   AF-A0A2S9GJW2-F1
#
_cell.length_a   1.000
_cell.length_b   1.000
_cell.length_c   1.000
_cell.angle_alpha   90.00
_cell.angle_beta   90.00
_cell.angle_gamma   90.00
#
_symmetry.space_group_name_H-M   'P 1'
#
loop_
_entity.id
_entity.type
_entity.pdbx_description
1 polymer ?
#
loop_
_entity_poly.entity_id
_entity_poly.type
_entity_poly.pdbx_seq_one_letter_code
_entity_poly.pdbx_strand_id
1 'polypeptide(L)'
;DHELVEFIYQGIDESLRAQIGHLPEGRGVLGVLIDDPKPIRLDNISRHPDSVGFPANHPPMRTFLGVPVRIRDEVFGNLYLTDKA
;
A
#
# COMPACT_ATOMS: atom_id res chain seq x y z
N ASP A 1 -12.22 -3.82 -14.08
CA ASP A 1 -11.17 -2.83 -13.84
C ASP A 1 -11.08 -2.52 -12.36
N HIS A 2 -9.93 -2.77 -11.74
CA HIS A 2 -9.67 -2.48 -10.33
C HIS A 2 -9.19 -1.03 -10.19
N GLU A 3 -10.06 -0.07 -10.51
CA GLU A 3 -9.74 1.35 -10.30
C GLU A 3 -9.82 1.70 -8.80
N LEU A 4 -8.82 2.44 -8.34
CA LEU A 4 -8.77 2.97 -6.98
C LEU A 4 -9.88 4.01 -6.81
N VAL A 5 -10.92 3.68 -6.05
CA VAL A 5 -12.01 4.61 -5.74
C VAL A 5 -11.56 5.70 -4.77
N GLU A 6 -10.83 5.30 -3.72
CA GLU A 6 -10.35 6.22 -2.69
C GLU A 6 -9.09 5.66 -2.03
N PHE A 7 -8.17 6.55 -1.65
CA PHE A 7 -6.99 6.21 -0.87
C PHE A 7 -6.91 7.10 0.36
N ILE A 8 -7.36 6.56 1.49
CA ILE A 8 -7.30 7.22 2.80
C ILE A 8 -5.95 6.88 3.45
N TYR A 9 -5.25 7.91 3.91
CA TYR A 9 -3.93 7.75 4.54
C TYR A 9 -3.81 8.60 5.80
N GLN A 10 -2.92 8.18 6.69
CA GLN A 10 -2.56 8.89 7.91
C GLN A 10 -1.07 8.69 8.17
N GLY A 11 -0.41 9.70 8.76
CA GLY A 11 1.03 9.64 9.11
C GLY A 11 1.93 10.52 8.24
N ILE A 12 1.37 11.19 7.22
CA ILE A 12 2.02 12.27 6.49
C ILE A 12 1.12 13.52 6.51
N ASP A 13 1.71 14.71 6.50
CA ASP A 13 0.97 15.96 6.37
C ASP A 13 0.66 16.30 4.90
N GLU A 14 -0.17 17.31 4.70
CA GLU A 14 -0.61 17.74 3.36
C GLU A 14 0.54 18.27 2.50
N SER A 15 1.55 18.90 3.11
CA SER A 15 2.70 19.45 2.39
C SER A 15 3.55 18.32 1.80
N LEU A 16 3.85 17.30 2.61
CA LEU A 16 4.56 16.12 2.19
C LEU A 16 3.73 15.33 1.17
N ARG A 17 2.42 15.19 1.40
CA ARG A 17 1.51 14.57 0.42
C ARG A 17 1.64 15.25 -0.94
N ALA A 18 1.53 16.57 -1.02
CA ALA A 18 1.60 17.29 -2.28
C ALA A 18 2.93 17.05 -3.03
N GLN A 19 4.04 16.90 -2.30
CA GLN A 19 5.37 16.64 -2.88
C GLN A 19 5.53 15.21 -3.45
N ILE A 20 4.79 14.23 -2.92
CA ILE A 20 4.81 12.83 -3.39
C ILE A 20 4.15 12.69 -4.77
N GLY A 21 3.15 13.53 -5.09
CA GLY A 21 2.50 13.57 -6.40
C GLY A 21 1.29 12.64 -6.53
N HIS A 22 1.29 11.70 -7.48
CA HIS A 22 0.15 10.80 -7.73
C HIS A 22 -0.14 9.83 -6.55
N LEU A 23 -1.39 9.35 -6.47
CA LEU A 23 -1.77 8.27 -5.56
C LEU A 23 -1.28 6.91 -6.07
N PRO A 24 -1.19 5.88 -5.21
CA PRO A 24 -0.82 4.55 -5.64
C PRO A 24 -1.83 3.96 -6.63
N GLU A 25 -1.32 3.35 -7.71
CA GLU A 25 -2.14 2.78 -8.79
C GLU A 25 -2.24 1.25 -8.70
N GLY A 26 -2.10 0.68 -7.50
CA GLY A 26 -2.13 -0.78 -7.31
C GLY A 26 -0.93 -1.51 -7.96
N ARG A 27 0.21 -0.84 -8.14
CA ARG A 27 1.45 -1.46 -8.63
C ARG A 27 2.31 -2.01 -7.49
N GLY A 28 3.16 -2.97 -7.83
CA GLY A 28 4.12 -3.59 -6.92
C GLY A 28 3.47 -4.30 -5.74
N VAL A 29 4.04 -4.18 -4.54
CA VAL A 29 3.55 -4.90 -3.34
C VAL A 29 2.07 -4.60 -3.03
N LEU A 30 1.56 -3.41 -3.35
CA LEU A 30 0.13 -3.11 -3.17
C LEU A 30 -0.75 -3.89 -4.15
N GLY A 31 -0.25 -4.14 -5.37
CA GLY A 31 -0.93 -4.94 -6.38
C GLY A 31 -1.03 -6.42 -6.03
N VAL A 32 -0.05 -6.95 -5.29
CA VAL A 32 -0.07 -8.35 -4.84
C VAL A 32 -1.35 -8.68 -4.05
N LEU A 33 -1.83 -7.73 -3.22
CA LEU A 33 -3.07 -7.90 -2.45
C LEU A 33 -4.35 -7.78 -3.29
N ILE A 34 -4.25 -7.17 -4.47
CA ILE A 34 -5.35 -7.12 -5.44
C ILE A 34 -5.42 -8.45 -6.19
N ASP A 35 -4.27 -8.99 -6.60
CA ASP A 35 -4.18 -10.22 -7.41
C ASP A 35 -4.35 -11.51 -6.58
N ASP A 36 -3.73 -11.58 -5.39
CA ASP A 36 -3.89 -12.66 -4.41
C ASP A 36 -4.31 -12.07 -3.06
N PRO A 37 -5.62 -11.92 -2.78
CA PRO A 37 -6.10 -11.22 -1.60
C PRO A 37 -5.86 -12.04 -0.32
N LYS A 38 -4.62 -12.09 0.16
CA LYS A 38 -4.24 -12.74 1.41
C LYS A 38 -3.42 -11.78 2.26
N PRO A 39 -3.57 -11.80 3.59
CA PRO A 39 -2.73 -11.00 4.46
C PRO A 39 -1.24 -11.26 4.17
N ILE A 40 -0.47 -10.19 4.00
CA ILE A 40 0.97 -10.24 3.77
C ILE A 40 1.67 -9.41 4.84
N ARG A 41 2.71 -9.98 5.45
CA ARG A 41 3.57 -9.31 6.42
C ARG A 41 5.01 -9.43 5.97
N LEU A 42 5.70 -8.30 5.87
CA LEU A 42 7.07 -8.19 5.41
C LEU A 42 7.89 -7.41 6.43
N ASP A 43 9.07 -7.92 6.77
CA ASP A 43 10.03 -7.18 7.60
C ASP A 43 10.81 -6.13 6.80
N ASN A 44 10.85 -6.30 5.47
CA ASN A 44 11.41 -5.33 4.54
C ASN A 44 10.68 -5.35 3.20
N ILE A 45 9.84 -4.35 2.95
CA ILE A 45 9.05 -4.20 1.73
C ILE A 45 9.91 -4.03 0.46
N SER A 46 11.10 -3.44 0.57
CA SER A 46 12.02 -3.24 -0.57
C SER A 46 12.63 -4.55 -1.08
N ARG A 47 12.57 -5.63 -0.28
CA ARG A 47 13.08 -6.96 -0.66
C ARG A 47 12.04 -7.85 -1.32
N HIS A 48 10.78 -7.41 -1.38
CA HIS A 48 9.75 -8.18 -2.07
C HIS A 48 10.04 -8.23 -3.59
N PRO A 49 9.87 -9.38 -4.27
CA PRO A 49 10.12 -9.46 -5.72
C PRO A 49 9.34 -8.45 -6.55
N ASP A 50 8.08 -8.18 -6.15
CA ASP A 50 7.23 -7.18 -6.81
C ASP A 50 7.47 -5.75 -6.30
N SER A 51 8.55 -5.47 -5.56
CA SER A 51 8.82 -4.10 -5.11
C SER A 51 9.21 -3.22 -6.30
N VAL A 52 8.51 -2.10 -6.47
CA VAL A 52 8.77 -1.10 -7.53
C VAL A 52 9.43 0.17 -6.99
N GLY A 53 9.86 0.15 -5.72
CA GLY A 53 10.38 1.31 -5.01
C GLY A 53 9.30 2.30 -4.59
N PHE A 54 9.71 3.54 -4.34
CA PHE A 54 8.82 4.62 -3.92
C PHE A 54 8.98 5.84 -4.83
N PRO A 55 7.92 6.63 -5.06
CA PRO A 55 8.04 7.89 -5.78
C PRO A 55 8.97 8.86 -5.05
N ALA A 56 9.42 9.89 -5.78
CA ALA A 56 10.22 10.96 -5.18
C ALA A 56 9.51 11.57 -3.96
N ASN A 57 10.27 11.93 -2.94
CA ASN A 57 9.80 12.52 -1.68
C ASN A 57 8.93 11.61 -0.79
N HIS A 58 8.67 10.35 -1.19
CA HIS A 58 7.94 9.42 -0.34
C HIS A 58 8.76 9.09 0.92
N PRO A 59 8.15 9.11 2.12
CA PRO A 59 8.85 8.70 3.34
C PRO A 59 9.33 7.25 3.20
N PRO A 60 10.51 6.90 3.73
CA PRO A 60 10.98 5.53 3.70
C PRO A 60 10.01 4.65 4.50
N MET A 61 9.72 3.45 3.96
CA MET A 61 8.99 2.41 4.66
C MET A 61 9.83 1.14 4.69
N ARG A 62 9.92 0.47 5.85
CA ARG A 62 10.65 -0.80 5.97
C ARG A 62 9.70 -1.96 6.20
N THR A 63 9.05 -2.00 7.35
CA THR A 63 8.09 -3.07 7.67
C THR A 63 6.75 -2.78 7.01
N PHE A 64 6.05 -3.83 6.60
CA PHE A 64 4.76 -3.72 5.91
C PHE A 64 3.81 -4.82 6.36
N LEU A 65 2.57 -4.43 6.62
CA LEU A 65 1.44 -5.32 6.82
C LEU A 65 0.33 -4.86 5.89
N GLY A 66 -0.07 -5.72 4.96
CA GLY A 66 -1.23 -5.48 4.11
C GLY A 66 -2.28 -6.55 4.33
N VAL A 67 -3.54 -6.14 4.46
CA VAL A 67 -4.66 -7.03 4.80
C VAL A 67 -5.85 -6.71 3.90
N PRO A 68 -6.42 -7.70 3.20
CA PRO A 68 -7.63 -7.50 2.43
C PRO A 68 -8.83 -7.30 3.38
N VAL A 69 -9.64 -6.28 3.12
CA VAL A 69 -10.91 -6.03 3.78
C VAL A 69 -12.01 -6.68 2.96
N ARG A 70 -12.78 -7.58 3.59
CA ARG A 70 -13.81 -8.38 2.91
C ARG A 70 -15.18 -8.19 3.50
N ILE A 71 -16.19 -8.23 2.64
CA ILE A 71 -17.59 -8.40 3.03
C ILE A 71 -18.06 -9.72 2.42
N ARG A 72 -18.35 -10.70 3.29
CA ARG A 72 -18.62 -12.08 2.87
C ARG A 72 -17.44 -12.60 2.03
N ASP A 73 -17.70 -12.98 0.79
CA ASP A 73 -16.72 -13.58 -0.12
C ASP A 73 -16.09 -12.57 -1.09
N GLU A 74 -16.41 -11.28 -0.95
CA GLU A 74 -15.93 -10.22 -1.85
C GLU A 74 -14.91 -9.29 -1.17
N VAL A 75 -13.84 -8.95 -1.89
CA VAL A 75 -12.83 -7.99 -1.44
C VAL A 75 -13.32 -6.59 -1.72
N PHE A 76 -13.45 -5.79 -0.67
CA PHE A 76 -13.91 -4.41 -0.75
C PHE A 76 -12.76 -3.40 -0.83
N GLY A 77 -11.57 -3.79 -0.36
CA GLY A 77 -10.38 -2.95 -0.39
C GLY A 77 -9.23 -3.57 0.39
N ASN A 78 -8.20 -2.77 0.63
CA ASN A 78 -7.00 -3.20 1.35
C ASN A 78 -6.62 -2.19 2.44
N LEU A 79 -6.23 -2.70 3.60
CA LEU A 79 -5.65 -1.92 4.69
C LEU A 79 -4.14 -2.16 4.73
N TYR A 80 -3.37 -1.07 4.82
CA TYR A 80 -1.91 -1.11 4.89
C TYR A 80 -1.40 -0.42 6.15
N LEU A 81 -0.43 -1.04 6.81
CA LEU A 81 0.30 -0.46 7.93
C LEU A 81 1.80 -0.64 7.67
N THR A 82 2.57 0.40 7.96
CA THR A 82 4.03 0.39 7.82
C THR A 82 4.68 0.92 9.10
N ASP A 83 5.90 0.45 9.35
CA ASP A 83 6.77 0.91 10.43
C ASP A 83 6.07 1.09 11.77
N LYS A 84 5.40 0.00 12.18
CA LYS A 84 4.74 -0.10 13.49
C LYS A 84 5.77 0.16 14.61
N ALA A 85 5.43 1.10 15.50
CA ALA A 85 6.14 1.38 16.75
C ALA A 85 6.03 0.22 17.75
#